data_AF-A0A2P5VLC8-F1
#
_entry.id   AF-A0A2P5VLC8-F1
#
_cell.length_a   1.000
_cell.length_b   1.000
_cell.length_c   1.000
_cell.angle_alpha   90.00
_cell.angle_beta   90.00
_cell.angle_gamma   90.00
#
_symmetry.space_group_name_H-M   'P 1'
#
loop_
_entity.id
_entity.type
_entity.pdbx_description
1 polymer ?
#
loop_
_entity_poly.entity_id
_entity_poly.type
_entity_poly.pdbx_seq_one_letter_code
_entity_poly.pdbx_strand_id
1 'polypeptide(L)'
;MLVEITKSINGAWRIARMDQNALNHFNMSIEGFWRSFLAVLIVVPLYVVFLVLNLGQLSGMELPTGSSTSKEFYVAIKLAAHILGWLAFPVVMIPISRLMDLSQSYVPYIIVWNWSNVLVMAV
;
A
#
# COMPACT_ATOMS: atom_id res chain seq x y z
N MET A 1 0.33 10.59 16.79
CA MET A 1 0.76 9.73 15.67
C MET A 1 0.37 8.27 15.88
N LEU A 2 0.89 7.55 16.90
CA LEU A 2 0.53 6.13 17.12
C LEU A 2 -0.99 5.89 17.23
N VAL A 3 -1.71 6.73 17.98
CA VAL A 3 -3.19 6.64 18.09
C VAL A 3 -3.88 6.75 16.72
N GLU A 4 -3.36 7.60 15.82
CA GLU A 4 -3.91 7.78 14.47
C GLU A 4 -3.65 6.56 13.58
N ILE A 5 -2.47 5.95 13.70
CA ILE A 5 -2.12 4.70 13.02
C ILE A 5 -3.07 3.59 13.46
N THR A 6 -3.20 3.37 14.78
CA THR A 6 -4.08 2.33 15.32
C THR A 6 -5.54 2.54 14.94
N LYS A 7 -6.04 3.78 15.01
CA LYS A 7 -7.39 4.11 14.57
C LYS A 7 -7.59 3.84 13.09
N SER A 8 -6.65 4.25 12.23
CA SER A 8 -6.76 4.05 10.79
C SER A 8 -6.70 2.58 10.38
N ILE A 9 -5.84 1.77 11.02
CA ILE A 9 -5.81 0.31 10.80
C ILE A 9 -7.13 -0.33 11.25
N ASN A 10 -7.66 0.07 12.41
CA ASN A 10 -8.98 -0.38 12.86
C ASN A 10 -10.08 0.05 11.89
N GLY A 11 -10.01 1.29 11.38
CA GLY A 11 -10.90 1.81 10.34
C GLY A 11 -10.86 0.97 9.07
N ALA A 12 -9.68 0.60 8.59
CA ALA A 12 -9.51 -0.28 7.42
C ALA A 12 -10.15 -1.67 7.65
N TRP A 13 -9.98 -2.24 8.84
CA TRP A 13 -10.66 -3.48 9.22
C TRP A 13 -12.19 -3.32 9.24
N ARG A 14 -12.70 -2.19 9.73
CA ARG A 14 -14.13 -1.88 9.71
C ARG A 14 -14.67 -1.68 8.28
N ILE A 15 -13.89 -1.07 7.38
CA ILE A 15 -14.21 -0.99 5.94
C ILE A 15 -14.36 -2.40 5.35
N ALA A 16 -13.41 -3.31 5.63
CA ALA A 16 -13.47 -4.69 5.16
C ALA A 16 -14.73 -5.44 5.67
N ARG A 17 -15.28 -5.02 6.81
CA ARG A 17 -16.52 -5.54 7.40
C ARG A 17 -17.79 -4.80 6.96
N MET A 18 -17.70 -3.91 5.96
CA MET A 18 -18.80 -3.08 5.46
C MET A 18 -19.48 -2.22 6.53
N ASP A 19 -18.71 -1.76 7.51
CA ASP A 19 -19.22 -0.90 8.57
C ASP A 19 -19.47 0.53 8.07
N GLN A 20 -20.72 0.97 8.13
CA GLN A 20 -21.15 2.30 7.68
C GLN A 20 -20.44 3.46 8.40
N ASN A 21 -19.93 3.22 9.60
CA ASN A 21 -19.25 4.22 10.42
C ASN A 21 -17.73 4.13 10.35
N ALA A 22 -17.17 3.26 9.48
CA ALA A 22 -15.73 3.05 9.40
C ALA A 22 -14.96 4.34 9.06
N LEU A 23 -15.54 5.23 8.26
CA LEU A 23 -14.90 6.49 7.86
C LEU A 23 -14.58 7.41 9.04
N ASN A 24 -15.29 7.29 10.17
CA ASN A 24 -15.05 8.08 11.39
C ASN A 24 -13.70 7.78 12.06
N HIS A 25 -13.01 6.73 11.61
CA HIS A 25 -11.71 6.31 12.16
C HIS A 25 -10.51 6.99 11.49
N PHE A 26 -10.73 7.65 10.35
CA PHE A 26 -9.66 8.23 9.57
C PHE A 26 -9.59 9.75 9.78
N ASN A 27 -8.37 10.29 9.71
CA ASN A 27 -8.16 11.72 9.67
C ASN A 27 -8.39 12.24 8.24
N MET A 28 -9.61 12.71 7.93
CA MET A 28 -10.01 13.14 6.57
C MET A 28 -9.50 14.54 6.17
N SER A 29 -8.49 15.07 6.86
CA SER A 29 -7.90 16.37 6.54
C SER A 29 -6.79 16.25 5.49
N ILE A 30 -6.38 17.39 4.94
CA ILE A 30 -5.19 17.46 4.07
C ILE A 30 -3.91 17.03 4.81
N GLU A 31 -3.83 17.25 6.12
CA GLU A 31 -2.72 16.73 6.92
C GLU A 31 -2.78 15.21 7.03
N GLY A 32 -3.98 14.67 7.24
CA GLY A 32 -4.24 13.23 7.26
C GLY A 32 -3.88 12.55 5.93
N PHE A 33 -4.07 13.25 4.80
CA PHE A 33 -3.60 12.79 3.49
C PHE A 33 -2.10 12.53 3.50
N TRP A 34 -1.28 13.52 3.85
CA TRP A 34 0.18 13.34 3.89
C TRP A 34 0.62 12.31 4.92
N ARG A 35 -0.02 12.29 6.10
CA ARG A 35 0.26 11.30 7.14
C ARG A 35 -0.10 9.88 6.72
N SER A 36 -1.11 9.68 5.88
CA SER A 36 -1.49 8.35 5.40
C SER A 36 -0.39 7.65 4.60
N PHE A 37 0.54 8.41 4.00
CA PHE A 37 1.69 7.83 3.31
C PHE A 37 2.66 7.12 4.26
N LEU A 38 2.61 7.39 5.57
CA LEU A 38 3.36 6.63 6.57
C LEU A 38 2.96 5.15 6.62
N ALA A 39 1.82 4.77 6.04
CA ALA A 39 1.44 3.37 5.86
C ALA A 39 2.54 2.56 5.15
N VAL A 40 3.32 3.18 4.25
CA VAL A 40 4.44 2.55 3.55
C VAL A 40 5.50 1.99 4.52
N LEU A 41 5.69 2.63 5.68
CA LEU A 41 6.66 2.20 6.69
C LEU A 41 6.25 0.88 7.36
N ILE A 42 4.97 0.50 7.28
CA ILE A 42 4.45 -0.78 7.79
C ILE A 42 4.38 -1.80 6.65
N VAL A 43 3.89 -1.38 5.47
CA VAL A 43 3.74 -2.26 4.30
C VAL A 43 5.08 -2.78 3.80
N VAL A 44 6.11 -1.93 3.72
CA VAL A 44 7.42 -2.32 3.17
C VAL A 44 8.08 -3.46 3.97
N PRO A 45 8.20 -3.38 5.32
CA PRO A 45 8.72 -4.50 6.10
C PRO A 45 7.94 -5.80 5.91
N LEU A 46 6.60 -5.74 5.89
CA LEU A 46 5.76 -6.91 5.65
C LEU A 46 6.01 -7.50 4.26
N TYR A 47 6.13 -6.65 3.24
CA TYR A 47 6.41 -7.08 1.87
C TYR A 47 7.81 -7.70 1.75
N VAL A 48 8.82 -7.18 2.45
CA VAL A 48 10.16 -7.78 2.48
C VAL A 48 10.11 -9.16 3.13
N VAL A 49 9.41 -9.33 4.25
CA VAL A 49 9.22 -10.64 4.88
C VAL A 49 8.52 -11.60 3.91
N PHE A 50 7.46 -11.14 3.24
CA PHE A 50 6.78 -11.91 2.20
C PHE A 50 7.75 -12.34 1.09
N LEU A 51 8.57 -11.44 0.55
CA LEU A 51 9.55 -11.78 -0.48
C LEU A 51 10.55 -12.83 0.02
N VAL A 52 11.10 -12.64 1.22
CA VAL A 52 12.09 -13.55 1.80
C VAL A 52 11.53 -14.96 2.01
N LEU A 53 10.29 -15.07 2.52
CA LEU A 53 9.62 -16.36 2.71
C LEU A 53 9.35 -17.07 1.36
N ASN A 54 9.13 -16.31 0.30
CA ASN A 54 8.88 -16.84 -1.04
C ASN A 54 10.17 -17.08 -1.86
N LEU A 55 11.36 -16.69 -1.36
CA LEU A 55 12.63 -16.88 -2.08
C LEU A 55 12.92 -18.36 -2.41
N GLY A 56 12.46 -19.29 -1.58
CA GLY A 56 12.68 -20.73 -1.76
C GLY A 56 11.80 -21.36 -2.84
N GLN A 57 10.69 -20.73 -3.21
CA GLN A 57 9.78 -21.21 -4.27
C GLN A 57 10.22 -20.75 -5.67
N LEU A 58 11.29 -19.95 -5.74
CA LEU A 58 11.83 -19.37 -6.97
C LEU A 58 12.83 -20.29 -7.68
N SER A 59 12.72 -21.60 -7.49
CA SER A 59 13.43 -22.61 -8.30
C SER A 59 13.01 -22.46 -9.77
N GLY A 60 13.76 -21.67 -10.54
CA GLY A 60 13.51 -21.45 -11.96
C GLY A 60 13.81 -20.06 -12.53
N MET A 61 14.24 -19.06 -11.74
CA MET A 61 14.69 -17.77 -12.30
C MET A 61 16.14 -17.85 -12.80
N GLU A 62 16.39 -18.74 -13.75
CA GLU A 62 17.50 -18.55 -14.67
C GLU A 62 17.06 -17.47 -15.67
N LEU A 63 17.72 -16.31 -15.66
CA LEU A 63 17.61 -15.40 -16.79
C LEU A 63 18.11 -16.16 -18.04
N PRO A 64 17.57 -15.87 -19.24
CA PRO A 64 18.01 -16.49 -20.50
C PRO A 64 19.53 -16.38 -20.75
N THR A 65 20.21 -15.51 -20.00
CA THR A 65 21.65 -15.24 -20.06
C THR A 65 22.52 -16.12 -19.15
N GLY A 66 21.95 -17.08 -18.42
CA GLY A 66 22.73 -18.05 -17.62
C GLY A 66 23.42 -17.48 -16.37
N SER A 67 23.19 -16.20 -16.05
CA SER A 67 23.64 -15.61 -14.79
C SER A 67 22.57 -15.79 -13.72
N SER A 68 22.89 -16.57 -12.69
CA SER A 68 22.10 -16.64 -11.45
C SER A 68 21.91 -15.21 -10.93
N THR A 69 20.69 -14.67 -11.06
CA THR A 69 20.40 -13.33 -10.53
C THR A 69 20.57 -13.37 -9.03
N SER A 70 21.34 -12.43 -8.47
CA SER A 70 21.55 -12.39 -7.02
C SER A 70 20.21 -12.16 -6.32
N LYS A 71 19.96 -12.87 -5.21
CA LYS A 71 18.68 -12.79 -4.47
C LYS A 71 18.43 -11.37 -3.98
N GLU A 72 19.50 -10.65 -3.67
CA GLU A 72 19.50 -9.25 -3.25
C GLU A 72 18.97 -8.34 -4.37
N PHE A 73 19.41 -8.56 -5.61
CA PHE A 73 18.95 -7.78 -6.76
C PHE A 73 17.48 -8.04 -7.07
N TYR A 74 17.04 -9.31 -6.97
CA TYR A 74 15.62 -9.67 -7.12
C TYR A 74 14.74 -8.94 -6.09
N VAL A 75 15.12 -9.00 -4.80
CA VAL A 75 14.39 -8.32 -3.72
C VAL A 75 14.36 -6.81 -3.97
N ALA A 76 15.48 -6.22 -4.36
CA ALA A 76 15.57 -4.79 -4.65
C ALA A 76 14.63 -4.36 -5.79
N ILE A 77 14.62 -5.09 -6.92
CA ILE A 77 13.72 -4.80 -8.05
C ILE A 77 12.26 -4.97 -7.66
N LYS A 78 11.91 -6.05 -6.96
CA LYS A 78 10.52 -6.29 -6.53
C LYS A 78 10.04 -5.20 -5.58
N LEU A 79 10.88 -4.81 -4.63
CA LEU A 79 10.58 -3.73 -3.70
C LEU A 79 10.40 -2.39 -4.44
N ALA A 80 11.31 -2.05 -5.35
CA ALA A 80 11.21 -0.83 -6.15
C ALA A 80 9.94 -0.81 -7.01
N ALA A 81 9.65 -1.92 -7.71
CA ALA A 81 8.43 -2.06 -8.51
C ALA A 81 7.16 -1.94 -7.65
N HIS A 82 7.16 -2.52 -6.45
CA HIS A 82 6.03 -2.43 -5.52
C HIS A 82 5.80 -0.99 -5.06
N ILE A 83 6.85 -0.29 -4.61
CA ILE A 83 6.76 1.11 -4.17
C ILE A 83 6.33 2.02 -5.32
N LEU A 84 6.91 1.84 -6.52
CA LEU A 84 6.55 2.62 -7.70
C LEU A 84 5.09 2.40 -8.10
N GLY A 85 4.62 1.15 -8.13
CA GLY A 85 3.22 0.84 -8.43
C GLY A 85 2.27 1.45 -7.40
N TRP A 86 2.63 1.37 -6.13
CA TRP A 86 1.86 1.98 -5.04
C TRP A 86 1.81 3.50 -5.14
N LEU A 87 2.92 4.18 -5.42
CA LEU A 87 2.96 5.64 -5.61
C LEU A 87 2.29 6.09 -6.92
N ALA A 88 2.35 5.28 -7.96
CA ALA A 88 1.70 5.56 -9.23
C ALA A 88 0.17 5.59 -9.08
N PHE A 89 -0.39 4.80 -8.17
CA PHE A 89 -1.84 4.70 -7.99
C PHE A 89 -2.50 6.05 -7.62
N PRO A 90 -2.08 6.78 -6.56
CA PRO A 90 -2.59 8.12 -6.29
C PRO A 90 -2.47 9.07 -7.49
N VAL A 91 -1.33 9.06 -8.18
CA VAL A 91 -1.08 9.93 -9.34
C VAL A 91 -2.06 9.66 -10.48
N VAL A 92 -2.29 8.39 -10.80
CA VAL A 92 -3.25 7.95 -11.82
C VAL A 92 -4.68 8.27 -11.40
N MET A 93 -4.99 8.22 -10.10
CA MET A 93 -6.33 8.52 -9.60
C MET A 93 -6.70 10.01 -9.69
N ILE A 94 -5.73 10.92 -9.84
CA ILE A 94 -6.01 12.36 -10.03
C ILE A 94 -6.88 12.60 -11.29
N PRO A 95 -6.45 12.24 -12.51
CA PRO A 95 -7.28 12.44 -13.70
C PRO A 95 -8.57 11.60 -13.66
N ILE A 96 -8.53 10.37 -13.11
CA ILE A 96 -9.74 9.53 -12.98
C ILE A 96 -10.80 10.21 -12.11
N SER A 97 -10.42 10.73 -10.95
CA SER A 97 -11.33 11.43 -10.05
C SER A 97 -11.96 12.67 -10.69
N ARG A 98 -11.26 13.34 -11.60
CA ARG A 98 -11.78 14.49 -12.35
C ARG A 98 -12.78 14.04 -13.42
N LEU A 99 -12.45 13.00 -14.18
CA LEU A 99 -13.32 12.45 -15.22
C LEU A 99 -14.63 11.91 -14.66
N MET A 100 -14.63 11.43 -13.41
CA MET A 100 -15.80 10.91 -12.72
C MET A 100 -16.56 11.94 -11.87
N ASP A 101 -16.13 13.21 -11.87
CA ASP A 101 -16.67 14.27 -11.00
C ASP A 101 -16.60 13.95 -9.49
N LEU A 102 -15.59 13.17 -9.09
CA LEU A 102 -15.32 12.73 -7.71
C LEU A 102 -14.10 13.43 -7.09
N SER A 103 -13.68 14.57 -7.63
CA SER A 103 -12.48 15.29 -7.17
C SER A 103 -12.54 15.64 -5.68
N GLN A 104 -13.74 15.93 -5.16
CA GLN A 104 -13.94 16.23 -3.73
C GLN A 104 -13.68 15.03 -2.81
N SER A 105 -13.81 13.81 -3.34
CA SER A 105 -13.60 12.57 -2.60
C SER A 105 -12.17 12.02 -2.75
N TYR A 106 -11.31 12.66 -3.55
CA TYR A 106 -9.95 12.17 -3.81
C TYR A 106 -9.12 12.04 -2.53
N VAL A 107 -9.12 13.07 -1.69
CA VAL A 107 -8.34 13.06 -0.43
C VAL A 107 -8.81 11.94 0.51
N PRO A 108 -10.11 11.86 0.89
CA PRO A 108 -10.61 10.75 1.70
C PRO A 108 -10.32 9.37 1.09
N TYR A 109 -10.44 9.24 -0.24
CA TYR A 109 -10.19 7.99 -0.94
C TYR A 109 -8.74 7.52 -0.78
N ILE A 110 -7.76 8.38 -1.02
CA ILE A 110 -6.34 8.02 -0.89
C ILE A 110 -5.97 7.71 0.56
N ILE A 111 -6.54 8.44 1.53
CA ILE A 111 -6.32 8.15 2.96
C ILE A 111 -6.77 6.72 3.29
N VAL A 112 -8.00 6.37 2.93
CA VAL A 112 -8.55 5.03 3.20
C VAL A 112 -7.78 3.96 2.43
N TRP A 113 -7.43 4.21 1.17
CA TRP A 113 -6.66 3.28 0.34
C TRP A 113 -5.28 3.00 0.93
N ASN A 114 -4.55 4.02 1.36
CA ASN A 114 -3.23 3.89 1.97
C ASN A 114 -3.27 3.01 3.23
N TRP A 115 -4.19 3.29 4.15
CA TRP A 115 -4.32 2.50 5.38
C TRP A 115 -4.90 1.11 5.15
N SER A 116 -5.75 0.93 4.13
CA SER A 116 -6.26 -0.39 3.75
C SER A 116 -5.18 -1.31 3.20
N ASN A 117 -4.17 -0.77 2.50
CA ASN A 117 -3.02 -1.56 2.04
C ASN A 117 -2.23 -2.20 3.19
N VAL A 118 -2.21 -1.58 4.38
CA VAL A 118 -1.61 -2.21 5.57
C VAL A 118 -2.32 -3.51 5.90
N LEU A 119 -3.66 -3.51 5.87
CA LEU A 119 -4.46 -4.69 6.15
C LEU A 119 -4.32 -5.74 5.05
N VAL A 120 -4.36 -5.33 3.77
CA VAL A 120 -4.20 -6.24 2.63
C VAL A 120 -2.85 -6.95 2.65
N MET A 121 -1.79 -6.28 3.10
CA MET A 121 -0.46 -6.90 3.20
C MET A 121 -0.33 -7.83 4.42
N ALA A 122 -1.17 -7.64 5.45
CA ALA A 122 -1.07 -8.38 6.70
C ALA A 122 -1.90 -9.68 6.73
N VAL A 123 -2.81 -9.89 5.78
CA VAL A 123 -3.74 -11.03 5.69
C VAL A 123 -3.40 -11.87 4.46
#